data_AF-A0AAJ0M975-F1
#
_entry.id   AF-A0AAJ0M975-F1
#
_cell.length_a   1.000
_cell.length_b   1.000
_cell.length_c   1.000
_cell.angle_alpha   90.00
_cell.angle_beta   90.00
_cell.angle_gamma   90.00
#
_symmetry.space_group_name_H-M   'P 1'
#
loop_
_entity.id
_entity.type
_entity.pdbx_description
1 polymer ?
#
loop_
_entity_poly.entity_id
_entity_poly.type
_entity_poly.pdbx_seq_one_letter_code
_entity_poly.pdbx_strand_id
1 'polypeptide(L)'
;MPPKPAAPTHFLCIPLVNAASRPQLAQSLSAFRADVSSPASFGVPEDAVRPVGTLHLTLGVFSFPKDEGLDRASELLSSLRLREMLANIKPPTMPGASEPEPAATAAETKGKGEFTSETPPEAALAITLRGLESMQLPEKASVLYAPPVDGLGTLYAFCERLRAAFQEAELMADEKRPLLLHATILNTIYVKGGRGPRGRGGKHGKRGEKLTIDARGILDRYDDQIWMEDVRVDKIAICRMGAKKTEVDGAEDEAYEVEAEVEF
;
A
#
# COMPACT_ATOMS: atom_id res chain seq x y z
N MET A 1 -11.37 13.91 -30.73
CA MET A 1 -10.48 13.57 -29.59
C MET A 1 -11.16 12.46 -28.80
N PRO A 2 -10.45 11.38 -28.41
CA PRO A 2 -11.02 10.42 -27.48
C PRO A 2 -11.38 11.12 -26.16
N PRO A 3 -12.45 10.68 -25.46
CA PRO A 3 -12.82 11.24 -24.17
C PRO A 3 -11.68 11.05 -23.16
N LYS A 4 -11.44 12.07 -22.34
CA LYS A 4 -10.43 12.00 -21.27
C LYS A 4 -10.86 10.91 -20.27
N PRO A 5 -9.94 10.05 -19.79
CA PRO A 5 -10.26 9.08 -18.75
C PRO A 5 -10.90 9.78 -17.55
N ALA A 6 -11.97 9.19 -17.00
CA ALA A 6 -12.59 9.67 -15.79
C ALA A 6 -11.56 9.68 -14.65
N ALA A 7 -11.58 10.73 -13.83
CA ALA A 7 -10.68 10.81 -12.68
C ALA A 7 -11.01 9.68 -11.68
N PRO A 8 -9.99 9.03 -11.10
CA PRO A 8 -10.20 8.06 -10.03
C PRO A 8 -11.00 8.65 -8.86
N THR A 9 -11.91 7.85 -8.31
CA THR A 9 -12.76 8.24 -7.16
C THR A 9 -12.57 7.32 -5.96
N HIS A 10 -12.21 6.05 -6.19
CA HIS A 10 -11.99 5.05 -5.16
C HIS A 10 -10.72 4.25 -5.47
N PHE A 11 -10.27 3.45 -4.52
CA PHE A 11 -9.14 2.57 -4.70
C PHE A 11 -9.29 1.29 -3.88
N LEU A 12 -8.78 0.18 -4.42
CA LEU A 12 -8.62 -1.08 -3.72
C LEU A 12 -7.30 -1.03 -2.96
N CYS A 13 -7.28 -1.41 -1.69
CA CYS A 13 -6.06 -1.40 -0.89
C CYS A 13 -5.98 -2.50 0.17
N ILE A 14 -4.76 -2.68 0.66
CA ILE A 14 -4.50 -3.23 1.99
C ILE A 14 -4.32 -2.05 2.95
N PRO A 15 -5.26 -1.78 3.87
CA PRO A 15 -5.02 -0.84 4.96
C PRO A 15 -3.89 -1.36 5.85
N LEU A 16 -2.90 -0.51 6.14
CA LEU A 16 -1.73 -0.93 6.94
C LEU A 16 -1.87 -0.60 8.42
N VAL A 17 -2.88 0.17 8.81
CA VAL A 17 -3.07 0.65 10.17
C VAL A 17 -4.08 -0.23 10.90
N ASN A 18 -3.59 -1.00 11.87
CA ASN A 18 -4.39 -1.79 12.80
C ASN A 18 -3.82 -1.62 14.22
N ALA A 19 -4.36 -2.37 15.19
CA ALA A 19 -3.92 -2.29 16.57
C ALA A 19 -2.43 -2.66 16.77
N ALA A 20 -1.88 -3.53 15.93
CA ALA A 20 -0.49 -4.00 16.03
C ALA A 20 0.51 -3.05 15.33
N SER A 21 0.14 -2.46 14.20
CA SER A 21 1.01 -1.61 13.39
C SER A 21 0.99 -0.13 13.80
N ARG A 22 -0.15 0.36 14.30
CA ARG A 22 -0.33 1.80 14.59
C ARG A 22 0.75 2.35 15.53
N PRO A 23 1.14 1.68 16.64
CA PRO A 23 2.21 2.20 17.51
C PRO A 23 3.56 2.31 16.80
N GLN A 24 3.93 1.28 15.99
CA GLN A 24 5.18 1.25 15.23
C GLN A 24 5.21 2.37 14.19
N LEU A 25 4.13 2.50 13.41
CA LEU A 25 3.99 3.52 12.37
C LEU A 25 3.96 4.94 12.96
N ALA A 26 3.26 5.17 14.06
CA ALA A 26 3.22 6.47 14.73
C ALA A 26 4.61 6.88 15.24
N GLN A 27 5.36 5.95 15.83
CA GLN A 27 6.72 6.20 16.30
C GLN A 27 7.66 6.54 15.13
N SER A 28 7.71 5.69 14.09
CA SER A 28 8.62 5.86 12.96
C SER A 28 8.29 7.12 12.14
N LEU A 29 7.01 7.39 11.86
CA LEU A 29 6.59 8.61 11.15
C LEU A 29 6.81 9.88 11.96
N SER A 30 6.62 9.85 13.28
CA SER A 30 6.89 11.01 14.14
C SER A 30 8.38 11.36 14.13
N ALA A 31 9.25 10.36 14.28
CA ALA A 31 10.70 10.55 14.21
C ALA A 31 11.14 11.06 12.82
N PHE A 32 10.64 10.43 11.75
CA PHE A 32 10.89 10.87 10.38
C PHE A 32 10.43 12.31 10.17
N ARG A 33 9.20 12.65 10.58
CA ARG A 33 8.64 14.01 10.44
C ARG A 33 9.52 15.04 11.11
N ALA A 34 9.92 14.80 12.36
CA ALA A 34 10.75 15.72 13.14
C ALA A 34 12.14 15.94 12.50
N ASP A 35 12.74 14.88 11.95
CA ASP A 35 14.02 14.99 11.24
C ASP A 35 13.86 15.75 9.92
N VAL A 36 12.97 15.30 9.02
CA VAL A 36 12.89 15.87 7.68
C VAL A 36 12.35 17.29 7.65
N SER A 37 11.53 17.69 8.63
CA SER A 37 11.04 19.06 8.73
C SER A 37 12.04 20.04 9.36
N SER A 38 13.04 19.55 10.06
CA SER A 38 14.05 20.39 10.69
C SER A 38 14.80 21.22 9.64
N PRO A 39 14.87 22.56 9.79
CA PRO A 39 15.68 23.41 8.91
C PRO A 39 17.18 23.09 8.96
N ALA A 40 17.65 22.44 10.02
CA ALA A 40 19.03 21.98 10.16
C ALA A 40 19.30 20.64 9.43
N SER A 41 18.26 19.99 8.95
CA SER A 41 18.31 18.70 8.24
C SER A 41 17.89 18.91 6.78
N PHE A 42 16.64 18.62 6.43
CA PHE A 42 16.16 18.71 5.04
C PHE A 42 15.17 19.86 4.79
N GLY A 43 14.61 20.48 5.82
CA GLY A 43 13.70 21.62 5.70
C GLY A 43 12.42 21.33 4.90
N VAL A 44 11.95 20.08 4.90
CA VAL A 44 10.73 19.67 4.22
C VAL A 44 9.50 20.21 4.97
N PRO A 45 8.48 20.76 4.30
CA PRO A 45 7.25 21.16 4.99
C PRO A 45 6.58 19.98 5.71
N GLU A 46 6.16 20.17 6.97
CA GLU A 46 5.55 19.10 7.79
C GLU A 46 4.31 18.47 7.14
N ASP A 47 3.49 19.30 6.50
CA ASP A 47 2.29 18.88 5.75
C ASP A 47 2.60 17.93 4.58
N ALA A 48 3.88 17.76 4.18
CA ALA A 48 4.26 16.78 3.17
C ALA A 48 4.29 15.34 3.72
N VAL A 49 4.51 15.15 5.03
CA VAL A 49 4.59 13.82 5.65
C VAL A 49 3.18 13.32 5.93
N ARG A 50 2.86 12.14 5.41
CA ARG A 50 1.52 11.55 5.46
C ARG A 50 1.11 11.23 6.91
N PRO A 51 -0.16 11.50 7.29
CA PRO A 51 -0.69 11.07 8.59
C PRO A 51 -0.75 9.54 8.70
N VAL A 52 -0.62 9.02 9.92
CA VAL A 52 -0.52 7.58 10.20
C VAL A 52 -1.73 6.85 9.63
N GLY A 53 -2.96 7.34 9.90
CA GLY A 53 -4.21 6.72 9.48
C GLY A 53 -4.41 6.61 7.96
N THR A 54 -3.51 7.19 7.16
CA THR A 54 -3.57 7.18 5.71
C THR A 54 -2.68 6.13 5.04
N LEU A 55 -1.86 5.39 5.81
CA LEU A 55 -0.94 4.40 5.24
C LEU A 55 -1.70 3.15 4.76
N HIS A 56 -1.47 2.81 3.49
CA HIS A 56 -2.07 1.67 2.81
C HIS A 56 -1.18 1.25 1.64
N LEU A 57 -1.36 0.03 1.14
CA LEU A 57 -0.84 -0.40 -0.16
C LEU A 57 -1.97 -0.33 -1.18
N THR A 58 -1.86 0.55 -2.17
CA THR A 58 -2.85 0.64 -3.26
C THR A 58 -2.66 -0.54 -4.23
N LEU A 59 -3.73 -1.29 -4.50
CA LEU A 59 -3.74 -2.42 -5.43
C LEU A 59 -4.28 -2.02 -6.81
N GLY A 60 -5.10 -0.96 -6.86
CA GLY A 60 -5.62 -0.38 -8.08
C GLY A 60 -6.68 0.68 -7.80
N VAL A 61 -7.09 1.40 -8.84
CA VAL A 61 -8.01 2.53 -8.72
C VAL A 61 -9.29 2.30 -9.52
N PHE A 62 -10.40 2.82 -8.99
CA PHE A 62 -11.71 2.80 -9.63
C PHE A 62 -12.14 4.22 -10.00
N SER A 63 -12.95 4.31 -11.06
CA SER A 63 -13.62 5.55 -11.46
C SER A 63 -15.13 5.31 -11.50
N PHE A 64 -15.79 5.58 -10.36
CA PHE A 64 -17.25 5.52 -10.20
C PHE A 64 -17.83 6.95 -10.16
N PRO A 65 -18.12 7.58 -11.31
CA PRO A 65 -18.78 8.88 -11.31
C PRO A 65 -20.20 8.72 -10.73
N LYS A 66 -20.55 9.57 -9.75
CA LYS A 66 -21.81 9.47 -8.99
C LYS A 66 -22.01 8.12 -8.31
N ASP A 67 -20.91 7.45 -7.98
CA ASP A 67 -20.87 6.14 -7.32
C ASP A 67 -21.52 4.99 -8.13
N GLU A 68 -21.77 5.20 -9.43
CA GLU A 68 -22.25 4.16 -10.35
C GLU A 68 -21.20 3.04 -10.49
N GLY A 69 -21.55 1.83 -10.04
CA GLY A 69 -20.67 0.65 -10.06
C GLY A 69 -20.03 0.31 -8.71
N LEU A 70 -20.17 1.16 -7.69
CA LEU A 70 -19.63 0.92 -6.36
C LEU A 70 -20.24 -0.33 -5.71
N ASP A 71 -21.57 -0.48 -5.73
CA ASP A 71 -22.26 -1.65 -5.15
C ASP A 71 -21.74 -2.97 -5.73
N ARG A 72 -21.55 -3.02 -7.06
CA ARG A 72 -21.02 -4.21 -7.75
C ARG A 72 -19.58 -4.51 -7.35
N ALA A 73 -18.77 -3.48 -7.10
CA ALA A 73 -17.40 -3.66 -6.60
C ALA A 73 -17.38 -4.14 -5.14
N SER A 74 -18.26 -3.61 -4.30
CA SER A 74 -18.44 -4.05 -2.91
C SER A 74 -18.93 -5.49 -2.82
N GLU A 75 -19.90 -5.88 -3.66
CA GLU A 75 -20.37 -7.26 -3.79
C GLU A 75 -19.26 -8.20 -4.26
N LEU A 76 -18.48 -7.79 -5.28
CA LEU A 76 -17.34 -8.57 -5.74
C LEU A 76 -16.32 -8.77 -4.63
N LEU A 77 -15.92 -7.69 -3.93
CA LEU A 77 -14.97 -7.77 -2.81
C LEU A 77 -15.45 -8.76 -1.75
N SER A 78 -16.72 -8.68 -1.36
CA SER A 78 -17.32 -9.55 -0.33
C SER A 78 -17.42 -11.01 -0.76
N SER A 79 -17.43 -11.28 -2.07
CA SER A 79 -17.47 -12.64 -2.62
C SER A 79 -16.09 -13.32 -2.68
N LEU A 80 -14.99 -12.56 -2.56
CA LEU A 80 -13.64 -13.09 -2.68
C LEU A 80 -13.31 -14.04 -1.51
N ARG A 81 -12.63 -15.15 -1.83
CA ARG A 81 -12.11 -16.10 -0.86
C ARG A 81 -10.63 -15.84 -0.62
N LEU A 82 -10.30 -14.85 0.21
CA LEU A 82 -8.92 -14.36 0.40
C LEU A 82 -7.93 -15.49 0.77
N ARG A 83 -8.31 -16.36 1.72
CA ARG A 83 -7.49 -17.51 2.14
C ARG A 83 -7.21 -18.49 1.00
N GLU A 84 -8.21 -18.79 0.19
CA GLU A 84 -8.07 -19.67 -0.97
C GLU A 84 -7.21 -19.02 -2.06
N MET A 85 -7.38 -17.72 -2.29
CA MET A 85 -6.56 -16.96 -3.23
C MET A 85 -5.08 -17.00 -2.81
N LEU A 86 -4.79 -16.79 -1.53
CA LEU A 86 -3.45 -16.84 -0.95
C LEU A 86 -2.86 -18.26 -1.00
N ALA A 87 -3.62 -19.29 -0.59
CA ALA A 87 -3.16 -20.68 -0.60
C ALA A 87 -2.81 -21.20 -2.00
N ASN A 88 -3.42 -20.61 -3.04
CA ASN A 88 -3.16 -20.97 -4.44
C ASN A 88 -1.99 -20.21 -5.07
N ILE A 89 -1.29 -19.36 -4.32
CA ILE A 89 -0.07 -18.70 -4.81
C ILE A 89 1.06 -19.69 -4.72
N LYS A 90 1.61 -20.05 -5.88
CA LYS A 90 2.82 -20.85 -5.95
C LYS A 90 4.00 -19.93 -5.70
N PRO A 91 4.92 -20.25 -4.77
CA PRO A 91 6.18 -19.54 -4.70
C PRO A 91 6.89 -19.66 -6.06
N PRO A 92 7.59 -18.60 -6.51
CA PRO A 92 8.35 -18.66 -7.75
C PRO A 92 9.32 -19.85 -7.67
N THR A 93 9.21 -20.76 -8.62
CA THR A 93 10.11 -21.90 -8.72
C THR A 93 11.50 -21.36 -9.07
N MET A 94 12.41 -21.36 -8.10
CA MET A 94 13.80 -21.00 -8.36
C MET A 94 14.37 -21.99 -9.38
N PRO A 95 14.98 -21.54 -10.50
CA PRO A 95 15.66 -22.44 -11.42
C PRO A 95 16.87 -23.04 -10.69
N GLY A 96 16.75 -24.28 -10.24
CA GLY A 96 17.81 -25.01 -9.54
C GLY A 96 17.37 -25.91 -8.38
N ALA A 97 16.11 -25.85 -7.94
CA ALA A 97 15.57 -26.85 -7.02
C ALA A 97 15.09 -28.06 -7.84
N SER A 98 15.87 -29.13 -7.84
CA SER A 98 15.50 -30.42 -8.42
C SER A 98 14.14 -30.89 -7.90
N GLU A 99 13.23 -31.23 -8.81
CA GLU A 99 11.99 -31.93 -8.49
C GLU A 99 12.32 -33.19 -7.68
N PRO A 100 11.65 -33.46 -6.55
CA PRO A 100 11.76 -34.77 -5.94
C PRO A 100 11.03 -35.78 -6.85
N GLU A 101 11.80 -36.73 -7.40
CA GLU A 101 11.24 -37.86 -8.14
C GLU A 101 10.19 -38.63 -7.31
N PRO A 102 9.17 -39.23 -7.96
CA PRO A 102 8.19 -40.04 -7.26
C PRO A 102 8.79 -41.41 -6.94
N ALA A 103 9.30 -41.58 -5.71
CA ALA A 103 9.66 -42.90 -5.20
C ALA A 103 8.39 -43.67 -4.81
N ALA A 104 8.03 -44.66 -5.63
CA ALA A 104 6.98 -45.61 -5.33
C ALA A 104 7.49 -46.73 -4.39
N THR A 105 6.54 -47.21 -3.58
CA THR A 105 6.43 -48.53 -2.89
C THR A 105 7.09 -48.76 -1.52
N ALA A 106 6.20 -48.68 -0.52
CA ALA A 106 5.84 -49.71 0.49
C ALA A 106 6.90 -50.23 1.50
N ALA A 107 6.68 -49.87 2.77
CA ALA A 107 6.81 -50.80 3.89
C ALA A 107 5.86 -50.37 5.02
N GLU A 108 4.95 -51.27 5.39
CA GLU A 108 4.08 -51.16 6.56
C GLU A 108 4.91 -51.21 7.85
N THR A 109 4.67 -50.30 8.78
CA THR A 109 4.94 -50.54 10.20
C THR A 109 3.88 -49.85 11.04
N LYS A 110 3.09 -50.67 11.74
CA LYS A 110 2.11 -50.25 12.74
C LYS A 110 2.83 -49.60 13.92
N GLY A 111 2.62 -48.30 14.11
CA GLY A 111 2.92 -47.59 15.34
C GLY A 111 1.73 -46.75 15.75
N LYS A 112 1.03 -47.15 16.82
CA LYS A 112 0.03 -46.29 17.49
C LYS A 112 0.80 -45.16 18.17
N GLY A 113 0.71 -43.96 17.61
CA GLY A 113 1.14 -42.70 18.23
C GLY A 113 0.09 -41.65 17.91
N GLU A 114 -0.34 -40.93 18.94
CA GLU A 114 -1.39 -39.91 18.92
C GLU A 114 -1.40 -39.03 17.67
N PHE A 115 -2.58 -38.95 17.06
CA PHE A 115 -2.94 -37.90 16.10
C PHE A 115 -3.08 -36.60 16.89
N THR A 116 -1.99 -35.85 17.06
CA THR A 116 -2.13 -34.41 17.24
C THR A 116 -2.49 -33.85 15.87
N SER A 117 -3.78 -33.58 15.67
CA SER A 117 -4.24 -32.74 14.57
C SER A 117 -3.70 -31.32 14.81
N GLU A 118 -2.43 -31.11 14.52
CA GLU A 118 -1.92 -29.77 14.29
C GLU A 118 -2.52 -29.33 12.96
N THR A 119 -3.60 -28.56 13.06
CA THR A 119 -4.06 -27.70 11.97
C THR A 119 -2.81 -27.02 11.40
N PRO A 120 -2.54 -27.10 10.09
CA PRO A 120 -1.44 -26.36 9.49
C PRO A 120 -1.56 -24.91 9.94
N PRO A 121 -0.46 -24.22 10.31
CA PRO A 121 -0.53 -22.81 10.64
C PRO A 121 -1.22 -22.12 9.46
N GLU A 122 -2.39 -21.55 9.76
CA GLU A 122 -3.20 -20.83 8.80
C GLU A 122 -2.29 -19.85 8.08
N ALA A 123 -2.18 -19.96 6.76
CA ALA A 123 -1.23 -19.20 5.97
C ALA A 123 -1.58 -17.71 6.09
N ALA A 124 -1.00 -17.04 7.08
CA ALA A 124 -1.20 -15.63 7.37
C ALA A 124 -0.17 -14.83 6.60
N LEU A 125 -0.62 -13.86 5.82
CA LEU A 125 0.25 -12.91 5.13
C LEU A 125 0.68 -11.84 6.14
N ALA A 126 1.99 -11.64 6.28
CA ALA A 126 2.55 -10.57 7.10
C ALA A 126 3.32 -9.59 6.20
N ILE A 127 3.30 -8.31 6.57
CA ILE A 127 3.94 -7.22 5.84
C ILE A 127 4.96 -6.55 6.75
N THR A 128 6.17 -6.42 6.23
CA THR A 128 7.22 -5.54 6.76
C THR A 128 7.47 -4.44 5.75
N LEU A 129 7.46 -3.18 6.17
CA LEU A 129 7.83 -2.03 5.34
C LEU A 129 9.24 -1.60 5.69
N ARG A 130 10.16 -1.62 4.72
CA ARG A 130 11.56 -1.27 4.95
C ARG A 130 12.12 -0.39 3.84
N GLY A 131 12.90 0.59 4.26
CA GLY A 131 13.58 1.54 3.40
C GLY A 131 12.67 2.66 2.92
N LEU A 132 13.21 3.50 2.04
CA LEU A 132 12.50 4.60 1.43
C LEU A 132 12.95 4.75 -0.02
N GLU A 133 11.99 4.89 -0.93
CA GLU A 133 12.23 5.05 -2.36
C GLU A 133 11.53 6.30 -2.89
N SER A 134 11.98 6.77 -4.06
CA SER A 134 11.35 7.88 -4.77
C SER A 134 10.56 7.41 -5.97
N MET A 135 9.34 7.93 -6.12
CA MET A 135 8.51 7.70 -7.30
C MET A 135 9.00 8.48 -8.53
N GLN A 136 9.83 9.51 -8.32
CA GLN A 136 10.42 10.31 -9.39
C GLN A 136 11.95 10.28 -9.26
N LEU A 137 12.64 11.04 -10.11
CA LEU A 137 14.08 11.25 -9.94
C LEU A 137 14.36 11.83 -8.54
N PRO A 138 15.32 11.26 -7.78
CA PRO A 138 15.63 11.71 -6.43
C PRO A 138 15.91 13.22 -6.31
N GLU A 139 16.53 13.84 -7.32
CA GLU A 139 16.84 15.28 -7.33
C GLU A 139 15.60 16.18 -7.44
N LYS A 140 14.48 15.61 -7.88
CA LYS A 140 13.22 16.33 -8.14
C LYS A 140 12.02 15.49 -7.68
N ALA A 141 12.14 14.92 -6.50
CA ALA A 141 11.13 14.06 -5.90
C ALA A 141 9.93 14.88 -5.44
N SER A 142 8.74 14.30 -5.55
CA SER A 142 7.51 14.85 -4.97
C SER A 142 6.72 13.82 -4.17
N VAL A 143 7.08 12.55 -4.30
CA VAL A 143 6.51 11.43 -3.56
C VAL A 143 7.64 10.51 -3.14
N LEU A 144 7.71 10.21 -1.84
CA LEU A 144 8.56 9.15 -1.29
C LEU A 144 7.67 8.08 -0.66
N TYR A 145 8.06 6.83 -0.79
CA TYR A 145 7.28 5.70 -0.32
C TYR A 145 8.16 4.61 0.29
N ALA A 146 7.59 3.83 1.21
CA ALA A 146 8.20 2.63 1.76
C ALA A 146 7.69 1.41 0.98
N PRO A 147 8.57 0.61 0.35
CA PRO A 147 8.17 -0.65 -0.26
C PRO A 147 7.96 -1.76 0.81
N PRO A 148 7.08 -2.73 0.57
CA PRO A 148 7.05 -3.94 1.38
C PRO A 148 8.22 -4.86 1.06
N VAL A 149 8.74 -5.53 2.08
CA VAL A 149 9.70 -6.63 1.92
C VAL A 149 8.94 -7.87 1.47
N ASP A 150 9.20 -8.33 0.25
CA ASP A 150 8.53 -9.50 -0.34
C ASP A 150 9.52 -10.43 -1.05
N GLY A 151 10.49 -10.96 -0.29
CA GLY A 151 11.56 -11.79 -0.84
C GLY A 151 11.09 -13.07 -1.56
N LEU A 152 9.89 -13.55 -1.24
CA LEU A 152 9.27 -14.72 -1.88
C LEU A 152 8.26 -14.35 -2.99
N GLY A 153 7.95 -13.07 -3.19
CA GLY A 153 6.97 -12.61 -4.18
C GLY A 153 5.51 -12.97 -3.86
N THR A 154 5.24 -13.48 -2.66
CA THR A 154 3.91 -13.97 -2.26
C THR A 154 2.92 -12.82 -2.11
N LEU A 155 3.35 -11.72 -1.48
CA LEU A 155 2.49 -10.53 -1.30
C LEU A 155 2.16 -9.93 -2.66
N TYR A 156 3.16 -9.76 -3.53
CA TYR A 156 2.98 -9.23 -4.87
C TYR A 156 2.01 -10.08 -5.69
N ALA A 157 2.21 -11.40 -5.73
CA ALA A 157 1.34 -12.32 -6.46
C ALA A 157 -0.11 -12.30 -5.92
N PHE A 158 -0.27 -12.18 -4.60
CA PHE A 158 -1.58 -12.07 -3.96
C PHE A 158 -2.30 -10.80 -4.40
N CYS A 159 -1.60 -9.67 -4.31
CA CYS A 159 -2.12 -8.36 -4.69
C CYS A 159 -2.48 -8.27 -6.18
N GLU A 160 -1.66 -8.83 -7.07
CA GLU A 160 -1.96 -8.91 -8.50
C GLU A 160 -3.19 -9.78 -8.76
N ARG A 161 -3.38 -10.89 -8.03
CA ARG A 161 -4.58 -11.73 -8.17
C ARG A 161 -5.85 -11.01 -7.71
N LEU A 162 -5.76 -10.22 -6.63
CA LEU A 162 -6.86 -9.35 -6.19
C LEU A 162 -7.19 -8.33 -7.28
N ARG A 163 -6.18 -7.60 -7.78
CA ARG A 163 -6.32 -6.61 -8.85
C ARG A 163 -6.96 -7.21 -10.10
N ALA A 164 -6.49 -8.40 -10.53
CA ALA A 164 -6.99 -9.10 -11.71
C ALA A 164 -8.49 -9.42 -11.60
N ALA A 165 -8.99 -9.85 -10.45
CA ALA A 165 -10.42 -10.14 -10.26
C ALA A 165 -11.31 -8.92 -10.56
N PHE A 166 -10.88 -7.71 -10.16
CA PHE A 166 -11.62 -6.47 -10.46
C PHE A 166 -11.46 -6.01 -11.92
N GLN A 167 -10.33 -6.32 -12.56
CA GLN A 167 -10.11 -6.05 -13.98
C GLN A 167 -10.96 -6.97 -14.86
N GLU A 168 -11.00 -8.28 -14.55
CA GLU A 168 -11.83 -9.28 -15.23
C GLU A 168 -13.34 -8.97 -15.10
N ALA A 169 -13.75 -8.37 -13.99
CA ALA A 169 -15.11 -7.89 -13.79
C ALA A 169 -15.41 -6.56 -14.51
N GLU A 170 -14.45 -5.98 -15.24
CA GLU A 170 -14.54 -4.68 -15.92
C GLU A 170 -14.84 -3.50 -14.98
N LEU A 171 -14.48 -3.63 -13.69
CA LEU A 171 -14.65 -2.58 -12.69
C LEU A 171 -13.40 -1.69 -12.56
N MET A 172 -12.23 -2.27 -12.87
CA MET A 172 -10.93 -1.60 -12.81
C MET A 172 -10.26 -1.59 -14.18
N ALA A 173 -9.69 -0.44 -14.56
CA ALA A 173 -8.99 -0.34 -15.83
C ALA A 173 -7.66 -1.12 -15.82
N ASP A 174 -7.31 -1.71 -16.96
CA ASP A 174 -5.94 -2.17 -17.20
C ASP A 174 -5.04 -0.99 -17.56
N GLU A 175 -4.20 -0.59 -16.62
CA GLU A 175 -3.25 0.50 -16.78
C GLU A 175 -2.03 0.13 -17.64
N LYS A 176 -1.92 -1.14 -18.07
CA LYS A 176 -0.79 -1.70 -18.84
C LYS A 176 0.57 -1.47 -18.17
N ARG A 177 0.56 -1.45 -16.84
CA ARG A 177 1.75 -1.29 -16.00
C ARG A 177 1.72 -2.32 -14.89
N PRO A 178 2.89 -2.87 -14.52
CA PRO A 178 2.99 -3.75 -13.37
C PRO A 178 2.54 -3.00 -12.12
N LEU A 179 1.98 -3.74 -11.16
CA LEU A 179 1.66 -3.18 -9.85
C LEU A 179 2.94 -2.72 -9.17
N LEU A 180 2.86 -1.60 -8.47
CA LEU A 180 3.92 -1.13 -7.59
C LEU A 180 3.34 -1.06 -6.19
N LEU A 181 3.65 -2.05 -5.37
CA LEU A 181 3.26 -2.04 -3.97
C LEU A 181 4.11 -1.02 -3.22
N HIS A 182 3.45 -0.03 -2.63
CA HIS A 182 4.12 1.03 -1.90
C HIS A 182 3.18 1.67 -0.87
N ALA A 183 3.74 2.05 0.28
CA ALA A 183 3.09 2.91 1.25
C ALA A 183 3.65 4.31 1.14
N THR A 184 2.83 5.29 0.74
CA THR A 184 3.30 6.67 0.60
C THR A 184 3.61 7.27 1.98
N ILE A 185 4.86 7.68 2.19
CA ILE A 185 5.34 8.30 3.44
C ILE A 185 5.33 9.83 3.32
N LEU A 186 5.72 10.35 2.17
CA LEU A 186 5.82 11.78 1.91
C LEU A 186 5.22 12.10 0.55
N ASN A 187 4.38 13.13 0.47
CA ASN A 187 3.88 13.64 -0.79
C ASN A 187 3.65 15.15 -0.74
N THR A 188 4.37 15.88 -1.60
CA THR A 188 4.37 17.36 -1.59
C THR A 188 3.06 17.97 -2.09
N ILE A 189 2.13 17.18 -2.64
CA ILE A 189 0.81 17.68 -3.04
C ILE A 189 -0.01 18.18 -1.84
N TYR A 190 0.28 17.68 -0.64
CA TYR A 190 -0.44 18.03 0.58
C TYR A 190 0.08 19.32 1.23
N VAL A 191 1.21 19.85 0.76
CA VAL A 191 1.75 21.11 1.26
C VAL A 191 0.86 22.28 0.85
N LYS A 192 0.18 22.86 1.83
CA LYS A 192 -0.64 24.06 1.64
C LYS A 192 0.23 25.22 1.15
N GLY A 193 -0.21 25.90 0.09
CA GLY A 193 0.54 27.04 -0.47
C GLY A 193 1.71 26.69 -1.40
N GLY A 194 1.96 25.41 -1.69
CA GLY A 194 2.96 24.98 -2.70
C GLY A 194 2.61 25.37 -4.14
N ARG A 195 1.38 25.84 -4.38
CA ARG A 195 1.08 26.72 -5.52
C ARG A 195 1.35 28.14 -5.03
N GLY A 196 2.44 28.75 -5.52
CA GLY A 196 2.97 30.02 -5.02
C GLY A 196 1.90 31.09 -4.74
N PRO A 197 2.23 32.10 -3.91
CA PRO A 197 1.28 33.09 -3.45
C PRO A 197 0.45 33.63 -4.60
N ARG A 198 -0.88 33.68 -4.45
CA ARG A 198 -1.73 34.52 -5.30
C ARG A 198 -1.31 35.97 -5.06
N GLY A 199 -0.29 36.41 -5.80
CA GLY A 199 0.03 37.81 -5.96
C GLY A 199 -1.23 38.51 -6.43
N ARG A 200 -1.72 39.43 -5.59
CA ARG A 200 -2.81 40.34 -5.91
C ARG A 200 -2.32 41.30 -7.00
N GLY A 201 -2.42 40.88 -8.25
CA GLY A 201 -2.09 41.69 -9.42
C GLY A 201 -1.17 40.99 -10.41
N GLY A 202 -1.72 40.57 -11.54
CA GLY A 202 -0.93 40.07 -12.67
C GLY A 202 -1.70 39.13 -13.58
N LYS A 203 -1.95 39.58 -14.81
CA LYS A 203 -2.50 38.81 -15.95
C LYS A 203 -1.97 37.37 -16.04
N HIS A 204 -2.88 36.41 -16.29
CA HIS A 204 -2.60 35.07 -16.82
C HIS A 204 -1.36 34.34 -16.23
N GLY A 205 -1.37 34.08 -14.91
CA GLY A 205 -0.30 33.33 -14.26
C GLY A 205 -0.37 31.82 -14.54
N LYS A 206 0.72 31.26 -15.09
CA LYS A 206 1.01 29.82 -15.16
C LYS A 206 0.64 29.15 -13.82
N ARG A 207 -0.03 27.98 -13.87
CA ARG A 207 -0.15 27.09 -12.71
C ARG A 207 1.22 27.00 -12.02
N GLY A 208 1.31 27.40 -10.75
CA GLY A 208 2.55 27.28 -9.98
C GLY A 208 3.09 25.86 -10.08
N GLU A 209 4.42 25.74 -10.24
CA GLU A 209 5.07 24.45 -10.37
C GLU A 209 4.81 23.58 -9.13
N LYS A 210 4.70 22.27 -9.34
CA LYS A 210 4.55 21.30 -8.24
C LYS A 210 5.79 21.42 -7.36
N LEU A 211 5.60 21.57 -6.05
CA LEU A 211 6.70 21.54 -5.09
C LEU A 211 7.46 20.21 -5.24
N THR A 212 8.76 20.28 -5.41
CA THR A 212 9.67 19.13 -5.48
C THR A 212 10.82 19.36 -4.51
N ILE A 213 11.39 18.27 -4.01
CA ILE A 213 12.53 18.26 -3.08
C ILE A 213 13.67 17.43 -3.68
N ASP A 214 14.90 17.75 -3.31
CA ASP A 214 16.05 16.86 -3.52
C ASP A 214 16.04 15.84 -2.37
N ALA A 215 15.67 14.60 -2.69
CA ALA A 215 15.49 13.53 -1.72
C ALA A 215 16.74 12.66 -1.55
N ARG A 216 17.85 12.87 -2.28
CA ARG A 216 19.00 11.95 -2.24
C ARG A 216 19.53 11.71 -0.84
N GLY A 217 19.70 12.76 -0.04
CA GLY A 217 20.14 12.64 1.35
C GLY A 217 19.09 12.03 2.28
N ILE A 218 17.80 12.18 1.97
CA ILE A 218 16.70 11.53 2.73
C ILE A 218 16.72 10.03 2.43
N LEU A 219 16.80 9.65 1.15
CA LEU A 219 16.84 8.25 0.72
C LEU A 219 18.04 7.51 1.31
N ASP A 220 19.23 8.13 1.30
CA ASP A 220 20.44 7.56 1.88
C ASP A 220 20.32 7.36 3.41
N ARG A 221 19.69 8.30 4.12
CA ARG A 221 19.50 8.19 5.58
C ARG A 221 18.49 7.13 6.00
N TYR A 222 17.48 6.88 5.17
CA TYR A 222 16.34 6.02 5.49
C TYR A 222 16.29 4.78 4.58
N ASP A 223 17.42 4.37 4.00
CA ASP A 223 17.51 3.26 3.05
C ASP A 223 17.16 1.90 3.69
N ASP A 224 17.41 1.77 4.99
CA ASP A 224 17.18 0.55 5.76
C ASP A 224 16.11 0.68 6.85
N GLN A 225 15.47 1.85 6.97
CA GLN A 225 14.47 2.17 7.99
C GLN A 225 13.31 1.16 7.99
N ILE A 226 13.06 0.54 9.13
CA ILE A 226 11.88 -0.30 9.34
C ILE A 226 10.72 0.57 9.81
N TRP A 227 9.66 0.69 9.00
CA TRP A 227 8.49 1.51 9.34
C TRP A 227 7.49 0.73 10.20
N MET A 228 7.33 -0.55 9.87
CA MET A 228 6.56 -1.55 10.59
C MET A 228 7.10 -2.94 10.23
N GLU A 229 7.03 -3.88 11.18
CA GLU A 229 7.56 -5.24 11.03
C GLU A 229 6.50 -6.29 11.36
N ASP A 230 6.44 -7.33 10.52
CA ASP A 230 5.63 -8.54 10.68
C ASP A 230 4.16 -8.30 11.02
N VAL A 231 3.56 -7.28 10.40
CA VAL A 231 2.16 -6.92 10.61
C VAL A 231 1.29 -7.82 9.76
N ARG A 232 0.36 -8.55 10.39
CA ARG A 232 -0.61 -9.39 9.67
C ARG A 232 -1.54 -8.55 8.80
N VAL A 233 -1.84 -9.07 7.61
CA VAL A 233 -2.89 -8.53 6.76
C VAL A 233 -4.23 -9.00 7.30
N ASP A 234 -4.98 -8.08 7.89
CA ASP A 234 -6.28 -8.41 8.49
C ASP A 234 -7.43 -8.31 7.48
N LYS A 235 -7.29 -7.42 6.49
CA LYS A 235 -8.38 -7.10 5.55
C LYS A 235 -7.94 -6.47 4.24
N ILE A 236 -8.83 -6.54 3.25
CA ILE A 236 -8.80 -5.80 1.98
C ILE A 236 -9.97 -4.83 1.96
N ALA A 237 -9.75 -3.60 1.49
CA ALA A 237 -10.77 -2.56 1.50
C ALA A 237 -10.90 -1.84 0.15
N ILE A 238 -12.11 -1.35 -0.13
CA ILE A 238 -12.38 -0.30 -1.11
C ILE A 238 -12.55 1.01 -0.33
N CYS A 239 -11.71 1.98 -0.62
CA CYS A 239 -11.71 3.27 0.04
C CYS A 239 -12.06 4.40 -0.93
N ARG A 240 -12.81 5.39 -0.46
CA ARG A 240 -13.06 6.63 -1.19
C ARG A 240 -11.83 7.55 -1.14
N MET A 241 -11.48 8.15 -2.27
CA MET A 241 -10.39 9.12 -2.33
C MET A 241 -10.71 10.39 -1.53
N GLY A 242 -9.66 10.96 -0.92
CA GLY A 242 -9.76 12.15 -0.08
C GLY A 242 -9.94 11.77 1.39
N ALA A 243 -8.82 11.55 2.06
CA ALA A 243 -8.81 11.27 3.49
C ALA A 243 -9.47 12.43 4.26
N LYS A 244 -10.23 12.09 5.30
CA LYS A 244 -10.91 13.03 6.18
C LYS A 244 -10.12 13.18 7.46
N LYS A 245 -10.10 14.40 8.00
CA LYS A 245 -9.52 14.67 9.32
C LYS A 245 -10.22 13.84 10.39
N THR A 246 -9.44 13.30 11.29
CA THR A 246 -9.90 12.56 12.46
C THR A 246 -8.99 12.88 13.65
N GLU A 247 -9.36 12.38 14.82
CA GLU A 247 -8.56 12.50 16.04
C GLU A 247 -8.40 11.11 16.64
N VAL A 248 -7.17 10.74 16.97
CA VAL A 248 -6.87 9.45 17.62
C VAL A 248 -5.85 9.70 18.72
N ASP A 249 -6.16 9.21 19.93
CA ASP A 249 -5.33 9.40 21.12
C ASP A 249 -4.99 10.88 21.41
N GLY A 250 -5.91 11.80 21.06
CA GLY A 250 -5.75 13.24 21.28
C GLY A 250 -4.84 13.95 20.26
N ALA A 251 -4.44 13.27 19.18
CA ALA A 251 -3.65 13.83 18.10
C ALA A 251 -4.45 13.92 16.79
N GLU A 252 -4.23 14.99 16.01
CA GLU A 252 -4.78 15.12 14.66
C GLU A 252 -4.23 14.01 13.76
N ASP A 253 -5.12 13.33 13.05
CA ASP A 253 -4.80 12.29 12.07
C ASP A 253 -5.73 12.43 10.86
N GLU A 254 -5.57 11.58 9.85
CA GLU A 254 -6.48 11.48 8.72
C GLU A 254 -6.74 10.01 8.38
N ALA A 255 -7.95 9.70 7.94
CA ALA A 255 -8.32 8.36 7.50
C ALA A 255 -9.18 8.42 6.22
N TYR A 256 -9.06 7.40 5.38
CA TYR A 256 -9.96 7.25 4.25
C TYR A 256 -11.30 6.66 4.70
N GLU A 257 -12.37 7.08 4.04
CA GLU A 257 -13.68 6.46 4.20
C GLU A 257 -13.68 5.09 3.53
N VAL A 258 -14.03 4.05 4.30
CA VAL A 258 -14.13 2.67 3.82
C VAL A 258 -15.55 2.45 3.32
N GLU A 259 -15.69 2.15 2.03
CA GLU A 259 -16.98 1.86 1.40
C GLU A 259 -17.33 0.37 1.50
N ALA A 260 -16.31 -0.50 1.46
CA ALA A 260 -16.45 -1.94 1.68
C ALA A 260 -15.12 -2.53 2.16
N GLU A 261 -15.19 -3.58 2.95
CA GLU A 261 -14.03 -4.36 3.37
C GLU A 261 -14.37 -5.85 3.56
N VAL A 262 -13.36 -6.69 3.43
CA VAL A 262 -13.44 -8.13 3.71
C VAL A 262 -12.21 -8.54 4.52
N GLU A 263 -12.45 -9.25 5.62
CA GLU A 263 -11.42 -9.73 6.54
C GLU A 263 -10.87 -11.10 6.10
N PHE A 264 -9.67 -11.44 6.58
CA PHE A 264 -8.98 -12.69 6.25
C PHE A 264 -9.58 -13.94 6.87
#